data_AF-A0A7C1MPP4-F1
#
_entry.id   AF-A0A7C1MPP4-F1
#
_cell.length_a   1.000
_cell.length_b   1.000
_cell.length_c   1.000
_cell.angle_alpha   90.00
_cell.angle_beta   90.00
_cell.angle_gamma   90.00
#
_symmetry.space_group_name_H-M   'P 1'
#
loop_
_entity.id
_entity.type
_entity.pdbx_description
1 polymer ?
#
loop_
_entity_poly.entity_id
_entity_poly.type
_entity_poly.pdbx_seq_one_letter_code
_entity_poly.pdbx_strand_id
1 'polypeptide(L)'
;MRSLSSFLRRLVKRGALVVVDPDGRSERYGEAASDPVTVRLHTRSLPRRLLVNPDLVLGEAYMDGTLTIDDDDIYGLIELLL
;
A
#
# COMPACT_ATOMS: atom_id res chain seq x y z
N MET A 1 -11.78 -1.53 4.64
CA MET A 1 -10.49 -1.10 5.22
C MET A 1 -9.98 -2.02 6.31
N ARG A 2 -10.72 -2.28 7.39
CA ARG A 2 -10.24 -3.02 8.57
C ARG A 2 -9.49 -4.34 8.27
N SER A 3 -9.92 -5.11 7.27
CA SER A 3 -9.24 -6.34 6.84
C SER A 3 -7.90 -6.08 6.13
N LEU A 4 -7.83 -5.07 5.24
CA LEU A 4 -6.60 -4.65 4.59
C LEU A 4 -5.59 -4.12 5.62
N SER A 5 -6.05 -3.32 6.59
CA SER A 5 -5.20 -2.80 7.66
C SER A 5 -4.55 -3.94 8.46
N SER A 6 -5.30 -4.99 8.81
CA SER A 6 -4.73 -6.14 9.52
C SER A 6 -3.73 -6.93 8.67
N PHE A 7 -3.95 -7.01 7.35
CA PHE A 7 -3.03 -7.65 6.42
C PHE A 7 -1.72 -6.85 6.31
N LEU A 8 -1.81 -5.54 6.10
CA LEU A 8 -0.64 -4.66 5.95
C LEU A 8 0.21 -4.59 7.22
N ARG A 9 -0.42 -4.61 8.41
CA ARG A 9 0.31 -4.74 9.70
C ARG A 9 1.16 -6.01 9.79
N ARG A 10 0.77 -7.07 9.08
CA ARG A 10 1.54 -8.32 9.04
C ARG A 10 2.57 -8.32 7.92
N LEU A 11 2.30 -7.64 6.81
CA LEU A 11 3.15 -7.58 5.63
C LEU A 11 4.38 -6.69 5.85
N VAL A 12 4.19 -5.47 6.38
CA VAL A 12 5.27 -4.51 6.61
C VAL A 12 6.02 -4.91 7.88
N LYS A 13 7.16 -5.58 7.71
CA LYS A 13 8.01 -6.06 8.81
C LYS A 13 9.14 -5.12 9.19
N ARG A 14 9.71 -4.44 8.21
CA ARG A 14 10.80 -3.47 8.34
C ARG A 14 10.43 -2.22 7.57
N GLY A 15 10.86 -1.06 8.04
CA GLY A 15 10.50 0.22 7.44
C GLY A 15 9.05 0.62 7.73
N ALA A 16 8.51 1.53 6.92
CA ALA A 16 7.18 2.08 7.12
C ALA A 16 6.41 2.29 5.82
N LEU A 17 5.09 2.11 5.90
CA LEU A 17 4.15 2.31 4.80
C LEU A 17 3.02 3.22 5.26
N VAL A 18 2.66 4.22 4.46
CA VAL A 18 1.40 4.96 4.58
C VAL A 18 0.50 4.54 3.44
N VAL A 19 -0.75 4.21 3.74
CA VAL A 19 -1.79 3.98 2.72
C VAL A 19 -2.86 5.03 2.85
N VAL A 20 -3.10 5.77 1.76
CA VAL A 20 -4.21 6.70 1.61
C VAL A 20 -5.31 6.00 0.83
N ASP A 21 -6.51 5.94 1.40
CA ASP A 21 -7.68 5.35 0.76
C ASP A 21 -8.35 6.32 -0.23
N PRO A 22 -9.32 5.84 -1.03
CA PRO A 22 -10.03 6.68 -2.00
C PRO A 22 -10.91 7.76 -1.36
N ASP A 23 -11.18 7.68 -0.06
CA ASP A 23 -11.95 8.66 0.71
C ASP A 23 -11.02 9.68 1.41
N GLY A 24 -9.71 9.61 1.16
CA GLY A 24 -8.68 10.51 1.69
C GLY A 24 -8.16 10.13 3.09
N ARG A 25 -8.57 9.00 3.65
CA ARG A 25 -8.10 8.55 4.97
C ARG A 25 -6.74 7.89 4.85
N SER A 26 -5.81 8.31 5.70
CA SER A 26 -4.46 7.75 5.77
C SER A 26 -4.30 6.83 6.98
N GLU A 27 -3.67 5.67 6.78
CA GLU A 27 -3.22 4.79 7.87
C GLU A 27 -1.74 4.43 7.68
N ARG A 28 -0.97 4.47 8.78
CA ARG A 28 0.45 4.12 8.81
C ARG A 28 0.66 2.71 9.35
N TYR A 29 1.62 2.00 8.78
CA TYR A 29 2.06 0.66 9.13
C TYR A 29 3.59 0.62 9.26
N GLY A 30 4.11 -0.33 10.05
CA GLY A 30 5.53 -0.50 10.26
C GLY A 30 6.10 0.35 11.40
N GLU A 31 7.40 0.60 11.35
CA GLU A 31 8.19 1.25 12.38
C GLU A 31 7.88 2.75 12.46
N ALA A 32 7.78 3.32 13.67
CA ALA A 32 7.44 4.74 13.83
C ALA A 32 8.57 5.70 13.41
N ALA A 33 9.83 5.25 13.48
CA ALA A 33 11.01 6.07 13.24
C ALA A 33 11.49 6.07 11.78
N SER A 34 10.96 5.21 10.91
CA SER A 34 11.37 5.13 9.50
C SER A 34 10.62 6.14 8.63
N ASP A 35 11.25 6.62 7.57
CA ASP A 35 10.56 7.37 6.52
C ASP A 35 9.61 6.44 5.76
N PRO A 36 8.32 6.80 5.59
CA PRO A 36 7.35 5.90 4.98
C PRO A 36 7.32 6.03 3.46
N VAL A 37 7.16 4.90 2.78
CA VAL A 37 6.62 4.88 1.41
C VAL A 37 5.14 5.21 1.48
N THR A 38 4.65 6.11 0.63
CA THR A 38 3.23 6.49 0.60
C THR A 38 2.54 5.94 -0.64
N VAL A 39 1.56 5.05 -0.42
CA VAL A 39 0.71 4.46 -1.46
C VAL A 39 -0.67 5.09 -1.42
N ARG A 40 -1.21 5.47 -2.58
CA ARG A 40 -2.56 6.03 -2.73
C ARG A 40 -3.42 5.08 -3.53
N LEU A 41 -4.59 4.75 -3.00
CA LEU A 41 -5.59 3.93 -3.66
C LEU A 41 -6.67 4.86 -4.21
N HIS A 42 -6.87 4.86 -5.53
CA HIS A 42 -7.83 5.77 -6.18
C HIS A 42 -9.22 5.15 -6.35
N THR A 43 -9.34 3.84 -6.16
CA THR A 43 -10.60 3.11 -6.40
C THR A 43 -11.04 2.26 -5.20
N ARG A 44 -12.32 2.34 -4.83
CA ARG A 44 -12.90 1.65 -3.66
C ARG A 44 -12.88 0.11 -3.74
N SER A 45 -12.77 -0.47 -4.94
CA SER A 45 -12.67 -1.92 -5.13
C SER A 45 -11.27 -2.47 -4.84
N LEU A 46 -10.24 -1.62 -4.93
CA LEU A 46 -8.84 -2.03 -4.89
C LEU A 46 -8.43 -2.68 -3.56
N PRO A 47 -8.82 -2.18 -2.38
CA PRO A 47 -8.54 -2.84 -1.11
C PRO A 47 -8.99 -4.30 -1.04
N ARG A 48 -10.13 -4.64 -1.66
CA ARG A 48 -10.64 -6.01 -1.68
C ARG A 48 -9.86 -6.88 -2.66
N ARG A 49 -9.50 -6.34 -3.83
CA ARG A 49 -8.68 -7.05 -4.83
C ARG A 49 -7.29 -7.37 -4.30
N LEU A 50 -6.65 -6.41 -3.60
CA LEU A 50 -5.33 -6.59 -2.98
C LEU A 50 -5.31 -7.71 -1.93
N LEU A 51 -6.42 -7.98 -1.25
CA LEU A 51 -6.52 -9.08 -0.29
C LEU A 51 -6.62 -10.46 -0.96
N VAL A 52 -7.02 -10.53 -2.23
CA VAL A 52 -7.22 -11.79 -2.96
C VAL A 52 -5.94 -12.21 -3.67
N ASN A 53 -5.28 -11.29 -4.37
CA ASN A 53 -4.04 -11.55 -5.09
C ASN A 53 -3.16 -10.28 -5.09
N PRO A 54 -2.42 -10.01 -4.00
CA PRO A 54 -1.67 -8.78 -3.84
C PRO A 54 -0.62 -8.59 -4.93
N ASP A 55 0.14 -9.63 -5.25
CA ASP A 55 1.28 -9.54 -6.18
C ASP A 55 0.85 -9.09 -7.58
N LEU A 56 -0.19 -9.72 -8.13
CA LEU A 56 -0.72 -9.35 -9.45
C LEU A 56 -1.44 -8.00 -9.41
N VAL A 57 -2.33 -7.81 -8.43
CA VAL A 57 -3.18 -6.62 -8.35
C VAL A 57 -2.36 -5.37 -8.09
N LEU A 58 -1.26 -5.45 -7.33
CA LEU A 58 -0.38 -4.31 -7.08
C LEU A 58 0.23 -3.80 -8.39
N GLY A 59 0.81 -4.70 -9.19
CA GLY A 59 1.43 -4.36 -10.47
C GLY A 59 0.43 -3.81 -11.47
N GLU A 60 -0.72 -4.49 -11.65
CA GLU A 60 -1.80 -4.01 -12.52
C GLU A 60 -2.30 -2.63 -12.07
N ALA A 61 -2.58 -2.45 -10.77
CA ALA A 61 -3.14 -1.20 -10.28
C ALA A 61 -2.17 -0.03 -10.42
N TYR A 62 -0.87 -0.28 -10.25
CA TYR A 62 0.17 0.72 -10.49
C TYR A 62 0.25 1.11 -11.98
N MET A 63 0.30 0.11 -12.89
CA MET A 63 0.31 0.36 -14.33
C MET A 63 -0.95 1.09 -14.83
N ASP A 64 -2.12 0.74 -14.27
CA ASP A 64 -3.41 1.35 -14.60
C ASP A 64 -3.62 2.71 -13.93
N GLY A 65 -2.71 3.15 -13.04
CA GLY A 65 -2.82 4.39 -12.28
C GLY A 65 -3.95 4.39 -11.23
N THR A 66 -4.53 3.24 -10.91
CA THR A 66 -5.53 3.09 -9.84
C THR A 66 -4.91 2.93 -8.46
N LEU A 67 -3.60 2.66 -8.43
CA LEU A 67 -2.68 2.79 -7.30
C LEU A 67 -1.55 3.70 -7.74
N THR A 68 -1.19 4.70 -6.94
CA THR A 68 0.03 5.50 -7.18
C THR A 68 0.91 5.50 -5.95
N ILE A 69 2.19 5.78 -6.15
CA ILE A 69 3.19 5.89 -5.10
C ILE A 69 3.73 7.31 -5.16
N ASP A 70 3.80 7.99 -4.01
CA ASP A 70 4.39 9.33 -3.96
C ASP A 70 5.87 9.26 -4.38
N ASP A 71 6.34 10.30 -5.08
CA ASP A 71 7.69 10.40 -5.67
C ASP A 71 8.08 9.26 -6.62
N ASP A 72 7.09 8.48 -7.09
CA ASP A 72 7.25 7.30 -7.94
C ASP A 72 8.18 6.21 -7.35
N ASP A 73 8.17 6.09 -6.02
CA ASP A 73 9.06 5.18 -5.27
C ASP A 73 8.61 3.70 -5.29
N ILE A 74 8.55 3.12 -6.49
CA ILE A 74 8.21 1.71 -6.68
C ILE A 74 9.25 0.78 -6.04
N TYR A 75 10.52 1.18 -6.02
CA TYR A 75 11.59 0.39 -5.43
C TYR A 75 11.46 0.31 -3.91
N GLY A 76 11.20 1.44 -3.24
CA GLY A 76 10.94 1.47 -1.81
C GLY A 76 9.72 0.62 -1.45
N LEU A 77 8.65 0.65 -2.25
CA LEU A 77 7.50 -0.22 -2.03
C LEU A 77 7.88 -1.72 -2.12
N ILE A 78 8.62 -2.13 -3.15
CA ILE A 78 9.06 -3.52 -3.32
C ILE A 78 9.95 -3.96 -2.15
N GLU A 79 10.85 -3.09 -1.69
CA GLU A 79 11.72 -3.39 -0.55
C GLU A 79 10.93 -3.67 0.74
N LEU A 80 9.81 -2.97 0.97
CA LEU A 80 8.93 -3.24 2.12
C LEU A 80 8.19 -4.58 2.04
N LEU A 81 8.10 -5.17 0.85
CA LEU A 81 7.36 -6.43 0.59
C LEU A 81 8.26 -7.68 0.60
N LEU A 82 9.59 -7.50 0.66
CA LEU A 82 10.61 -8.58 0.66
C LEU A 82 11.07 -8.98 2.08
#